data_AF-A0A428SZI7-F1
#
_entry.id   AF-A0A428SZI7-F1
#
_cell.length_a   1.000
_cell.length_b   1.000
_cell.length_c   1.000
_cell.angle_alpha   90.00
_cell.angle_beta   90.00
_cell.angle_gamma   90.00
#
_symmetry.space_group_name_H-M   'P 1'
#
loop_
_entity.id
_entity.type
_entity.pdbx_description
1 polymer ?
#
loop_
_entity_poly.entity_id
_entity_poly.type
_entity_poly.pdbx_seq_one_letter_code
_entity_poly.pdbx_strand_id
1 'polypeptide(L)'
;MKSKSKKIASFSFNSILQGFYHAWQFIFTVILISIWIVAWLVQAGSIDMPEWTKDLRDQDDEDWKVRDEITSPENTMASRIPMSNFVIESAVIEAPFSDVWHLIKLQDFAKFYSALEKSEWVKGTSPDTDIVRWTFKDGTVLEVKQEEHSTIEHYITYSIISSQPALTYTSAVSTVRLYAVTSGEHAGQTFITWTGNFSSDADADAIEDAKFKRREALADLAKAVAKK
;
A
#
# COMPACT_ATOMS: atom_id res chain seq x y z
N MET A 1 49.76 -92.90 -21.28
CA MET A 1 50.60 -92.57 -20.10
C MET A 1 51.95 -92.09 -20.61
N LYS A 2 52.54 -90.94 -20.31
CA LYS A 2 52.22 -89.72 -19.56
C LYS A 2 52.32 -88.57 -20.56
N SER A 3 51.39 -87.61 -20.61
CA SER A 3 51.63 -86.37 -21.36
C SER A 3 51.42 -85.17 -20.45
N LYS A 4 52.45 -84.33 -20.43
CA LYS A 4 52.79 -83.33 -19.43
C LYS A 4 51.81 -82.16 -19.48
N SER A 5 51.29 -81.79 -18.31
CA SER A 5 50.68 -80.49 -18.05
C SER A 5 51.71 -79.39 -18.34
N LYS A 6 51.45 -78.60 -19.38
CA LYS A 6 52.07 -77.28 -19.57
C LYS A 6 51.17 -76.24 -18.91
N LYS A 7 51.61 -75.73 -17.77
CA LYS A 7 51.07 -74.51 -17.17
C LYS A 7 51.35 -73.35 -18.13
N ILE A 8 50.30 -72.82 -18.76
CA ILE A 8 50.36 -71.52 -19.43
C ILE A 8 50.09 -70.48 -18.36
N ALA A 9 51.05 -69.58 -18.19
CA ALA A 9 51.01 -68.51 -17.20
C ALA A 9 49.82 -67.59 -17.44
N SER A 10 49.02 -67.38 -16.40
CA SER A 10 48.00 -66.34 -16.33
C SER A 10 48.68 -64.97 -16.32
N PHE A 11 48.74 -64.32 -17.47
CA PHE A 11 49.21 -62.93 -17.58
C PHE A 11 48.17 -62.02 -16.91
N SER A 12 48.55 -61.42 -15.79
CA SER A 12 47.64 -60.63 -14.95
C SER A 12 47.27 -59.32 -15.66
N PHE A 13 45.99 -59.11 -15.91
CA PHE A 13 45.41 -57.88 -16.45
C PHE A 13 45.53 -56.68 -15.46
N ASN A 14 45.99 -56.92 -14.23
CA ASN A 14 45.99 -55.94 -13.12
C ASN A 14 47.16 -54.95 -13.11
N SER A 15 48.31 -55.23 -13.73
CA SER A 15 49.46 -54.32 -13.68
C SER A 15 49.34 -53.12 -14.62
N ILE A 16 48.66 -53.28 -15.76
CA ILE A 16 48.47 -52.22 -16.75
C ILE A 16 47.42 -51.20 -16.28
N LEU A 17 46.31 -51.68 -15.70
CA LEU A 17 45.25 -50.83 -15.13
C LEU A 17 45.74 -50.01 -13.92
N GLN A 18 46.64 -50.56 -13.10
CA GLN A 18 47.30 -49.84 -12.00
C GLN A 18 48.19 -48.69 -12.51
N GLY A 19 48.92 -48.91 -13.60
CA GLY A 19 49.74 -47.86 -14.24
C GLY A 19 48.91 -46.67 -14.73
N PHE A 20 47.77 -46.94 -15.36
CA PHE A 20 46.84 -45.88 -15.79
C PHE A 20 46.22 -45.13 -14.61
N TYR A 21 45.86 -45.82 -13.54
CA TYR A 21 45.31 -45.19 -12.33
C TYR A 21 46.31 -44.25 -11.67
N HIS A 22 47.58 -44.66 -11.54
CA HIS A 22 48.63 -43.80 -10.99
C HIS A 22 48.94 -42.58 -11.89
N ALA A 23 48.96 -42.77 -13.21
CA ALA A 23 49.13 -41.65 -14.15
C ALA A 23 47.97 -40.65 -14.06
N TRP A 24 46.73 -41.13 -13.98
CA TRP A 24 45.55 -40.29 -13.84
C TRP A 24 45.52 -39.54 -12.50
N GLN A 25 45.87 -40.22 -11.40
CA GLN A 25 45.99 -39.60 -10.08
C GLN A 25 47.05 -38.49 -10.08
N PHE A 26 48.20 -38.70 -10.72
CA PHE A 26 49.26 -37.69 -10.79
C PHE A 26 48.84 -36.44 -11.58
N ILE A 27 48.10 -36.62 -12.67
CA ILE A 27 47.55 -35.50 -13.44
C ILE A 27 46.52 -34.73 -12.60
N PHE A 28 45.63 -35.45 -11.92
CA PHE A 28 44.60 -34.85 -11.09
C PHE A 28 45.18 -34.07 -9.90
N THR A 29 46.23 -34.59 -9.25
CA THR A 29 46.88 -33.87 -8.13
C THR A 29 47.60 -32.62 -8.60
N VAL A 30 48.26 -32.63 -9.76
CA VAL A 30 48.89 -31.43 -10.33
C VAL A 30 47.84 -30.36 -10.68
N ILE A 31 46.68 -30.77 -11.21
CA ILE A 31 45.57 -29.84 -11.49
C ILE A 31 45.04 -29.22 -10.20
N LEU A 32 44.82 -30.00 -9.14
CA LEU A 32 44.35 -29.46 -7.87
C LEU A 32 45.36 -28.52 -7.22
N ILE A 33 46.65 -28.86 -7.24
CA ILE A 33 47.72 -28.01 -6.70
C ILE A 33 47.81 -26.70 -7.49
N SER A 34 47.70 -26.74 -8.82
CA SER A 34 47.73 -25.52 -9.64
C SER A 34 46.52 -24.62 -9.38
N ILE A 35 45.31 -25.17 -9.24
CA ILE A 35 44.12 -24.38 -8.83
C ILE A 35 44.35 -23.73 -7.46
N TRP A 36 44.90 -24.47 -6.49
CA TRP A 36 45.14 -23.96 -5.15
C TRP A 36 46.22 -22.86 -5.12
N ILE A 37 47.28 -23.00 -5.92
CA ILE A 37 48.33 -21.97 -6.08
C ILE A 37 47.74 -20.71 -6.72
N VAL A 38 46.91 -20.84 -7.76
CA VAL A 38 46.26 -19.69 -8.41
C VAL A 38 45.34 -18.96 -7.43
N ALA A 39 44.52 -19.69 -6.67
CA ALA A 39 43.65 -19.08 -5.65
C ALA A 39 44.47 -18.35 -4.56
N TRP A 40 45.58 -18.93 -4.13
CA TRP A 40 46.49 -18.30 -3.15
C TRP A 40 47.16 -17.03 -3.71
N LEU A 41 47.61 -17.05 -4.97
CA LEU A 41 48.22 -15.88 -5.63
C LEU A 41 47.23 -14.74 -5.87
N VAL A 42 45.95 -15.07 -6.13
CA VAL A 42 44.85 -14.09 -6.25
C VAL A 42 44.55 -13.46 -4.88
N GLN A 43 44.46 -14.25 -3.81
CA GLN A 43 44.27 -13.72 -2.45
C GLN A 43 45.47 -12.89 -1.95
N ALA A 44 46.69 -13.21 -2.38
CA ALA A 44 47.89 -12.46 -2.06
C ALA A 44 48.04 -11.14 -2.86
N GLY A 45 47.13 -10.83 -3.77
CA GLY A 45 47.12 -9.57 -4.54
C GLY A 45 48.24 -9.46 -5.59
N SER A 46 48.83 -10.59 -5.99
CA SER A 46 49.98 -10.64 -6.91
C SER A 46 49.62 -10.81 -8.39
N ILE A 47 48.37 -11.16 -8.69
CA ILE A 47 47.82 -11.30 -10.04
C ILE A 47 46.48 -10.56 -10.08
N ASP A 48 46.33 -9.64 -11.03
CA ASP A 48 45.05 -9.00 -11.30
C ASP A 48 44.05 -10.02 -11.87
N MET A 49 42.82 -9.98 -11.37
CA MET A 49 41.76 -10.85 -11.85
C MET A 49 41.49 -10.64 -13.36
N PRO A 50 41.20 -11.72 -14.11
CA PRO A 50 41.02 -11.64 -15.56
C PRO A 50 39.84 -10.72 -15.92
N GLU A 51 39.97 -9.98 -17.02
CA GLU A 51 39.11 -8.82 -17.37
C GLU A 51 37.60 -9.12 -17.35
N TRP A 52 37.19 -10.33 -17.73
CA TRP A 52 35.80 -10.79 -17.68
C TRP A 52 35.19 -10.89 -16.27
N THR A 53 35.99 -10.87 -15.20
CA THR A 53 35.47 -10.85 -13.82
C THR A 53 35.23 -9.43 -13.31
N LYS A 54 35.74 -8.41 -13.99
CA LYS A 54 35.56 -7.00 -13.61
C LYS A 54 34.19 -6.47 -14.07
N ASP A 55 33.74 -6.87 -15.26
CA ASP A 55 32.43 -6.47 -15.85
C ASP A 55 31.22 -6.88 -15.00
N LEU A 56 31.31 -8.00 -14.25
CA LEU A 56 30.21 -8.46 -13.40
C LEU A 56 29.98 -7.55 -12.17
N ARG A 57 31.00 -6.80 -11.75
CA ARG A 57 30.90 -5.89 -10.61
C ARG A 57 30.33 -4.54 -11.04
N ASP A 58 30.71 -4.07 -12.23
CA ASP A 58 30.24 -2.79 -12.76
C ASP A 58 28.75 -2.83 -13.15
N GLN A 59 28.21 -4.00 -13.53
CA GLN A 59 26.80 -4.14 -13.91
C GLN A 59 25.85 -4.07 -12.71
N ASP A 60 26.24 -4.66 -11.57
CA ASP A 60 25.53 -4.45 -10.30
C ASP A 60 25.72 -3.01 -9.83
N ASP A 61 26.88 -2.39 -10.13
CA ASP A 61 27.23 -1.05 -9.68
C ASP A 61 26.44 0.09 -10.35
N GLU A 62 26.16 -0.04 -11.63
CA GLU A 62 25.31 0.88 -12.38
C GLU A 62 23.82 0.71 -12.03
N ASP A 63 23.33 -0.53 -11.82
CA ASP A 63 21.93 -0.76 -11.42
C ASP A 63 21.65 -0.25 -9.99
N TRP A 64 22.61 -0.37 -9.05
CA TRP A 64 22.44 0.21 -7.71
C TRP A 64 22.57 1.73 -7.69
N LYS A 65 23.42 2.34 -8.53
CA LYS A 65 23.47 3.81 -8.63
C LYS A 65 22.21 4.40 -9.21
N VAL A 66 21.61 3.76 -10.22
CA VAL A 66 20.33 4.18 -10.77
C VAL A 66 19.22 4.05 -9.72
N ARG A 67 19.23 3.00 -8.91
CA ARG A 67 18.30 2.87 -7.76
C ARG A 67 18.55 3.94 -6.71
N ASP A 68 19.80 4.19 -6.34
CA ASP A 68 20.16 5.15 -5.30
C ASP A 68 19.86 6.60 -5.72
N GLU A 69 19.97 6.93 -7.01
CA GLU A 69 19.57 8.22 -7.57
C GLU A 69 18.04 8.38 -7.63
N ILE A 70 17.28 7.29 -7.87
CA ILE A 70 15.81 7.26 -7.75
C ILE A 70 15.37 7.33 -6.28
N THR A 71 16.16 6.80 -5.34
CA THR A 71 15.89 6.81 -3.89
C THR A 71 16.57 7.94 -3.12
N SER A 72 17.16 8.92 -3.82
CA SER A 72 17.73 10.10 -3.16
C SER A 72 16.64 10.79 -2.32
N PRO A 73 16.88 11.05 -1.02
CA PRO A 73 15.88 11.57 -0.09
C PRO A 73 15.41 12.99 -0.42
N GLU A 74 15.96 13.62 -1.46
CA GLU A 74 15.56 14.94 -1.94
C GLU A 74 14.41 14.91 -2.96
N ASN A 75 13.97 13.73 -3.44
CA ASN A 75 12.89 13.66 -4.44
C ASN A 75 11.80 12.58 -4.20
N THR A 76 11.71 12.04 -2.98
CA THR A 76 10.61 11.14 -2.59
C THR A 76 9.94 11.64 -1.32
N MET A 77 9.00 12.57 -1.47
CA MET A 77 7.75 12.46 -0.70
C MET A 77 7.05 11.22 -1.25
N ALA A 78 7.60 10.03 -0.96
CA ALA A 78 6.98 8.77 -1.32
C ALA A 78 5.62 8.78 -0.63
N SER A 79 4.58 9.00 -1.44
CA SER A 79 3.20 8.78 -1.06
C SER A 79 3.17 7.48 -0.27
N ARG A 80 2.89 7.59 1.04
CA ARG A 80 2.81 6.41 1.90
C ARG A 80 1.57 5.66 1.44
N ILE A 81 1.77 4.60 0.65
CA ILE A 81 0.68 3.77 0.16
C ILE A 81 -0.03 3.18 1.39
N PRO A 82 -1.32 3.49 1.58
CA PRO A 82 -2.05 3.01 2.74
C PRO A 82 -2.29 1.51 2.62
N MET A 83 -2.26 0.81 3.76
CA MET A 83 -2.64 -0.61 3.83
C MET A 83 -4.16 -0.82 3.60
N SER A 84 -4.97 0.23 3.72
CA SER A 84 -6.42 0.23 3.48
C SER A 84 -6.88 1.63 3.04
N ASN A 85 -7.71 1.67 2.00
CA ASN A 85 -8.36 2.88 1.47
C ASN A 85 -9.75 3.14 2.09
N PHE A 86 -10.03 2.53 3.24
CA PHE A 86 -11.32 2.60 3.92
C PHE A 86 -11.19 3.15 5.34
N VAL A 87 -12.07 4.09 5.67
CA VAL A 87 -12.22 4.66 7.01
C VAL A 87 -13.66 4.50 7.47
N ILE A 88 -13.83 4.09 8.72
CA ILE A 88 -15.13 4.08 9.40
C ILE A 88 -14.98 4.79 10.75
N GLU A 89 -15.84 5.76 10.97
CA GLU A 89 -15.94 6.48 12.23
C GLU A 89 -17.38 6.44 12.72
N SER A 90 -17.58 6.33 14.02
CA SER A 90 -18.90 6.20 14.62
C SER A 90 -18.98 6.91 15.95
N ALA A 91 -20.16 7.45 16.25
CA ALA A 91 -20.43 8.10 17.52
C ALA A 91 -21.88 7.85 17.94
N VAL A 92 -22.15 7.98 19.24
CA VAL A 92 -23.51 8.09 19.76
C VAL A 92 -23.78 9.57 20.02
N ILE A 93 -24.84 10.09 19.41
CA ILE A 93 -25.27 11.47 19.57
C ILE A 93 -26.46 11.48 20.53
N GLU A 94 -26.32 12.23 21.63
CA GLU A 94 -27.33 12.38 22.69
C GLU A 94 -28.52 13.25 22.21
N ALA A 95 -29.20 12.79 21.16
CA ALA A 95 -30.31 13.49 20.55
C ALA A 95 -31.31 12.53 19.88
N PRO A 96 -32.59 12.95 19.78
CA PRO A 96 -33.59 12.21 19.03
C PRO A 96 -33.21 12.07 17.55
N PHE A 97 -33.55 10.91 16.99
CA PHE A 97 -33.28 10.56 15.60
C PHE A 97 -33.68 11.65 14.59
N SER A 98 -34.87 12.24 14.76
CA SER A 98 -35.39 13.25 13.82
C SER A 98 -34.53 14.50 13.74
N ASP A 99 -33.95 14.95 14.87
CA ASP A 99 -33.13 16.16 14.91
C ASP A 99 -31.81 15.95 14.16
N VAL A 100 -31.20 14.77 14.34
CA VAL A 100 -29.94 14.42 13.69
C VAL A 100 -30.15 14.19 12.19
N TRP A 101 -31.24 13.53 11.81
CA TRP A 101 -31.56 13.23 10.40
C TRP A 101 -31.76 14.49 9.54
N HIS A 102 -32.28 15.59 10.11
CA HIS A 102 -32.43 16.83 9.36
C HIS A 102 -31.12 17.58 9.15
N LEU A 103 -30.16 17.45 10.06
CA LEU A 103 -28.85 18.11 9.96
C LEU A 103 -27.89 17.42 9.01
N ILE A 104 -28.05 16.10 8.83
CA ILE A 104 -27.17 15.29 7.98
C ILE A 104 -27.50 15.38 6.49
N LYS A 105 -28.46 16.21 6.08
CA LYS A 105 -28.72 16.49 4.66
C LYS A 105 -27.58 17.32 4.10
N LEU A 106 -27.07 17.00 2.91
CA LEU A 106 -25.87 17.62 2.34
C LEU A 106 -25.91 19.17 2.34
N GLN A 107 -27.08 19.77 2.07
CA GLN A 107 -27.26 21.24 2.11
C GLN A 107 -27.15 21.85 3.51
N ASP A 108 -27.38 21.04 4.54
CA ASP A 108 -27.46 21.48 5.93
C ASP A 108 -26.17 21.21 6.71
N PHE A 109 -25.14 20.63 6.08
CA PHE A 109 -23.84 20.36 6.71
C PHE A 109 -23.20 21.60 7.34
N ALA A 110 -23.39 22.77 6.74
CA ALA A 110 -22.88 24.04 7.26
C ALA A 110 -23.46 24.42 8.64
N LYS A 111 -24.64 23.87 8.99
CA LYS A 111 -25.33 24.22 10.24
C LYS A 111 -24.66 23.61 11.47
N PHE A 112 -23.99 22.46 11.29
CA PHE A 112 -23.35 21.76 12.40
C PHE A 112 -21.83 21.72 12.27
N TYR A 113 -21.30 21.54 11.06
CA TYR A 113 -19.87 21.33 10.89
C TYR A 113 -19.11 22.66 10.89
N SER A 114 -18.32 22.90 11.94
CA SER A 114 -17.68 24.20 12.13
C SER A 114 -16.59 24.55 11.10
N ALA A 115 -16.02 23.55 10.41
CA ALA A 115 -15.04 23.78 9.35
C ALA A 115 -15.66 24.30 8.05
N LEU A 116 -16.97 24.07 7.87
CA LEU A 116 -17.69 24.51 6.70
C LEU A 116 -18.18 25.96 6.88
N GLU A 117 -17.97 26.80 5.87
CA GLU A 117 -18.52 28.16 5.83
C GLU A 117 -19.92 28.14 5.20
N LYS A 118 -20.07 27.44 4.07
CA LYS A 118 -21.33 27.42 3.29
C LYS A 118 -21.55 26.05 2.65
N SER A 119 -22.83 25.69 2.55
CA SER A 119 -23.32 24.54 1.79
C SER A 119 -24.51 24.99 0.94
N GLU A 120 -24.41 24.86 -0.38
CA GLU A 120 -25.44 25.30 -1.31
C GLU A 120 -25.66 24.33 -2.47
N TRP A 121 -26.91 24.22 -2.92
CA TRP A 121 -27.25 23.43 -4.10
C TRP A 121 -26.73 24.13 -5.36
N VAL A 122 -25.95 23.41 -6.17
CA VAL A 122 -25.54 23.87 -7.49
C VAL A 122 -26.65 23.52 -8.48
N LYS A 123 -27.57 24.45 -8.70
CA LYS A 123 -28.66 24.26 -9.66
C LYS A 123 -28.13 24.39 -11.10
N GLY A 124 -28.44 23.41 -11.94
CA GLY A 124 -28.28 23.51 -13.40
C GLY A 124 -27.13 22.70 -14.03
N THR A 125 -26.40 21.88 -13.26
CA THR A 125 -25.27 21.10 -13.81
C THR A 125 -25.69 19.74 -14.38
N SER A 126 -26.80 19.14 -13.91
CA SER A 126 -27.38 17.90 -14.46
C SER A 126 -28.86 17.78 -14.07
N PRO A 127 -29.77 17.40 -14.99
CA PRO A 127 -31.18 17.17 -14.68
C PRO A 127 -31.42 15.95 -13.77
N ASP A 128 -30.45 15.03 -13.70
CA ASP A 128 -30.56 13.76 -12.98
C ASP A 128 -29.65 13.71 -11.74
N THR A 129 -28.90 14.78 -11.44
CA THR A 129 -27.87 14.74 -10.40
C THR A 129 -27.93 15.92 -9.46
N ASP A 130 -28.20 15.59 -8.20
CA ASP A 130 -28.16 16.49 -7.06
C ASP A 130 -26.69 16.77 -6.69
N ILE A 131 -26.21 18.00 -6.97
CA ILE A 131 -24.85 18.45 -6.63
C ILE A 131 -24.90 19.56 -5.59
N VAL A 132 -24.13 19.41 -4.51
CA VAL A 132 -23.96 20.40 -3.45
C VAL A 132 -22.53 20.92 -3.46
N ARG A 133 -22.39 22.23 -3.38
CA ARG A 133 -21.09 22.90 -3.21
C ARG A 133 -20.86 23.20 -1.74
N TRP A 134 -19.69 22.79 -1.27
CA TRP A 134 -19.19 22.95 0.08
C TRP A 134 -18.00 23.90 0.05
N THR A 135 -18.16 25.04 0.72
CA THR A 135 -17.07 26.01 0.89
C THR A 135 -16.58 25.91 2.32
N PHE A 136 -15.31 25.57 2.48
CA PHE A 136 -14.63 25.49 3.76
C PHE A 136 -13.98 26.84 4.12
N LYS A 137 -13.77 27.05 5.42
CA LYS A 137 -13.19 28.31 5.95
C LYS A 137 -11.72 28.51 5.58
N ASP A 138 -11.04 27.46 5.17
CA ASP A 138 -9.66 27.50 4.65
C ASP A 138 -9.60 27.96 3.18
N GLY A 139 -10.75 28.22 2.54
CA GLY A 139 -10.86 28.58 1.13
C GLY A 139 -11.01 27.37 0.20
N THR A 140 -10.99 26.14 0.72
CA THR A 140 -11.22 24.93 -0.06
C THR A 140 -12.68 24.87 -0.51
N VAL A 141 -12.91 24.57 -1.79
CA VAL A 141 -14.24 24.39 -2.37
C VAL A 141 -14.36 22.96 -2.90
N LEU A 142 -15.31 22.20 -2.36
CA LEU A 142 -15.66 20.86 -2.83
C LEU A 142 -17.02 20.88 -3.52
N GLU A 143 -17.12 20.22 -4.66
CA GLU A 143 -18.40 19.89 -5.28
C GLU A 143 -18.68 18.41 -5.08
N VAL A 144 -19.81 18.15 -4.43
CA VAL A 144 -20.20 16.83 -3.94
C VAL A 144 -21.48 16.39 -4.64
N LYS A 145 -21.44 15.19 -5.22
CA LYS A 145 -22.59 14.51 -5.80
C LYS A 145 -23.33 13.75 -4.72
N GLN A 146 -24.64 13.90 -4.64
CA GLN A 146 -25.48 12.95 -3.91
C GLN A 146 -25.69 11.71 -4.79
N GLU A 147 -25.14 10.57 -4.37
CA GLU A 147 -25.32 9.29 -5.06
C GLU A 147 -26.60 8.60 -4.62
N GLU A 148 -26.87 8.63 -3.32
CA GLU A 148 -28.02 7.97 -2.74
C GLU A 148 -28.54 8.72 -1.52
N HIS A 149 -29.86 8.80 -1.40
CA HIS A 149 -30.54 9.32 -0.22
C HIS A 149 -31.71 8.41 0.09
N SER A 150 -31.53 7.54 1.09
CA SER A 150 -32.57 6.65 1.56
C SER A 150 -33.19 7.20 2.83
N THR A 151 -34.44 7.66 2.71
CA THR A 151 -35.26 8.07 3.86
C THR A 151 -35.86 6.89 4.62
N ILE A 152 -35.81 5.68 4.03
CA ILE A 152 -36.33 4.45 4.64
C ILE A 152 -35.24 3.83 5.53
N GLU A 153 -34.04 3.67 4.96
CA GLU A 153 -32.89 3.05 5.63
C GLU A 153 -31.96 4.08 6.30
N HIS A 154 -32.33 5.37 6.23
CA HIS A 154 -31.68 6.48 6.91
C HIS A 154 -30.17 6.59 6.68
N TYR A 155 -29.79 6.60 5.40
CA TYR A 155 -28.43 6.91 5.00
C TYR A 155 -28.36 7.81 3.78
N ILE A 156 -27.23 8.51 3.68
CA ILE A 156 -26.88 9.36 2.54
C ILE A 156 -25.50 8.94 2.08
N THR A 157 -25.37 8.67 0.79
CA THR A 157 -24.10 8.39 0.13
C THR A 157 -23.80 9.50 -0.85
N TYR A 158 -22.57 9.98 -0.82
CA TYR A 158 -22.13 11.07 -1.67
C TYR A 158 -20.70 10.85 -2.15
N SER A 159 -20.38 11.40 -3.32
CA SER A 159 -19.07 11.31 -3.94
C SER A 159 -18.51 12.71 -4.21
N ILE A 160 -17.19 12.87 -4.14
CA ILE A 160 -16.55 14.15 -4.49
C ILE A 160 -16.32 14.16 -6.01
N ILE A 161 -16.85 15.18 -6.70
CA ILE A 161 -16.71 15.34 -8.15
C ILE A 161 -15.56 16.29 -8.49
N SER A 162 -15.44 17.37 -7.73
CA SER A 162 -14.47 18.45 -7.99
C SER A 162 -14.00 19.07 -6.69
N SER A 163 -12.77 19.56 -6.69
CA SER A 163 -12.13 20.20 -5.54
C SER A 163 -11.21 21.31 -6.00
N GLN A 164 -11.22 22.43 -5.28
CA GLN A 164 -10.26 23.51 -5.40
C GLN A 164 -9.71 23.82 -4.00
N PRO A 165 -8.42 23.58 -3.70
CA PRO A 165 -7.38 23.02 -4.57
C PRO A 165 -7.65 21.56 -4.98
N ALA A 166 -7.00 21.10 -6.04
CA ALA A 166 -7.16 19.73 -6.54
C ALA A 166 -6.76 18.72 -5.47
N LEU A 167 -7.57 17.66 -5.32
CA LEU A 167 -7.27 16.55 -4.42
C LEU A 167 -6.14 15.69 -5.00
N THR A 168 -5.41 15.01 -4.12
CA THR A 168 -4.34 14.08 -4.50
C THR A 168 -4.86 12.74 -5.01
N TYR A 169 -6.15 12.46 -4.83
CA TYR A 169 -6.79 11.20 -5.21
C TYR A 169 -7.92 11.41 -6.22
N THR A 170 -8.18 10.38 -7.03
CA THR A 170 -9.16 10.43 -8.12
C THR A 170 -10.61 10.35 -7.66
N SER A 171 -10.93 9.63 -6.58
CA SER A 171 -12.30 9.54 -6.08
C SER A 171 -12.40 9.27 -4.59
N ALA A 172 -13.44 9.81 -3.96
CA ALA A 172 -13.84 9.44 -2.62
C ALA A 172 -15.36 9.36 -2.53
N VAL A 173 -15.84 8.24 -1.99
CA VAL A 173 -17.26 7.98 -1.73
C VAL A 173 -17.44 7.86 -0.23
N SER A 174 -18.32 8.69 0.32
CA SER A 174 -18.63 8.67 1.75
C SER A 174 -20.08 8.31 1.98
N THR A 175 -20.34 7.50 3.00
CA THR A 175 -21.70 7.14 3.39
C THR A 175 -21.89 7.49 4.85
N VAL A 176 -22.94 8.25 5.14
CA VAL A 176 -23.38 8.53 6.51
C VAL A 176 -24.67 7.76 6.75
N ARG A 177 -24.70 6.93 7.78
CA ARG A 177 -25.87 6.14 8.17
C ARG A 177 -26.21 6.36 9.63
N LEU A 178 -27.50 6.47 9.91
CA LEU A 178 -28.03 6.73 11.23
C LEU A 178 -28.90 5.56 11.68
N TYR A 179 -28.80 5.24 12.95
CA TYR A 179 -29.55 4.18 13.61
C TYR A 179 -30.17 4.74 14.89
N ALA A 180 -31.49 4.60 15.04
CA ALA A 180 -32.15 4.95 16.29
C ALA A 180 -31.82 3.91 17.36
N VAL A 181 -31.32 4.35 18.51
CA VAL A 181 -31.02 3.45 19.64
C VAL A 181 -32.29 3.28 20.46
N THR A 182 -32.86 2.07 20.44
CA THR A 182 -34.18 1.79 21.07
C THR A 182 -34.08 1.24 22.49
N SER A 183 -32.91 0.77 22.92
CA SER A 183 -32.74 0.08 24.20
C SER A 183 -31.33 0.26 24.77
N GLY A 184 -31.19 0.21 26.09
CA GLY A 184 -29.92 0.35 26.80
C GLY A 184 -29.74 1.73 27.44
N GLU A 185 -28.52 2.02 27.89
CA GLU A 185 -28.15 3.31 28.52
C GLU A 185 -28.36 4.51 27.57
N HIS A 186 -28.21 4.27 26.27
CA HIS A 186 -28.37 5.28 25.22
C HIS A 186 -29.75 5.22 24.53
N ALA A 187 -30.77 4.65 25.17
CA ALA A 187 -32.10 4.58 24.59
C ALA A 187 -32.67 5.98 24.30
N GLY A 188 -33.23 6.18 23.11
CA GLY A 188 -33.71 7.48 22.63
C GLY A 188 -32.64 8.35 21.97
N GLN A 189 -31.38 7.89 21.95
CA GLN A 189 -30.26 8.56 21.27
C GLN A 189 -30.09 8.01 19.85
N THR A 190 -29.17 8.62 19.10
CA THR A 190 -28.91 8.25 17.70
C THR A 190 -27.48 7.76 17.54
N PHE A 191 -27.30 6.54 17.04
CA PHE A 191 -26.01 6.03 16.64
C PHE A 191 -25.75 6.38 15.18
N ILE A 192 -24.60 7.01 14.91
CA ILE A 192 -24.22 7.43 13.57
C ILE A 192 -22.92 6.74 13.18
N THR A 193 -22.88 6.26 11.93
CA THR A 193 -21.68 5.75 11.29
C THR A 193 -21.38 6.58 10.05
N TRP A 194 -20.12 6.91 9.86
CA TRP A 194 -19.61 7.67 8.73
C TRP A 194 -18.44 6.92 8.12
N THR A 195 -18.65 6.40 6.93
CA THR A 195 -17.64 5.69 6.16
C THR A 195 -17.06 6.56 5.06
N GLY A 196 -15.82 6.28 4.68
CA GLY A 196 -15.14 6.87 3.53
C GLY A 196 -14.36 5.79 2.79
N ASN A 197 -14.69 5.59 1.52
CA ASN A 197 -13.95 4.76 0.57
C ASN A 197 -13.18 5.69 -0.37
N PHE A 198 -11.87 5.53 -0.44
CA PHE A 198 -10.99 6.31 -1.29
C PHE A 198 -10.49 5.45 -2.45
N SER A 199 -10.08 6.07 -3.56
CA SER A 199 -9.36 5.38 -4.62
C SER A 199 -7.97 4.91 -4.13
N SER A 200 -7.38 3.94 -4.84
CA SER A 200 -6.10 3.32 -4.45
C SER A 200 -4.89 4.24 -4.58
N ASP A 201 -5.05 5.37 -5.26
CA ASP A 201 -4.07 6.46 -5.41
C ASP A 201 -4.11 7.46 -4.23
N ALA A 202 -4.98 7.25 -3.24
CA ALA A 202 -5.00 8.08 -2.05
C ALA A 202 -3.86 7.74 -1.10
N ASP A 203 -3.10 8.76 -0.70
CA ASP A 203 -2.01 8.63 0.26
C ASP A 203 -2.54 8.40 1.69
N ALA A 204 -1.74 7.74 2.53
CA ALA A 204 -2.07 7.50 3.93
C ALA A 204 -2.37 8.79 4.70
N ASP A 205 -1.67 9.89 4.40
CA ASP A 205 -1.88 11.18 5.07
C ASP A 205 -3.25 11.78 4.72
N ALA A 206 -3.72 11.62 3.47
CA ALA A 206 -5.05 12.06 3.05
C ALA A 206 -6.17 11.27 3.74
N ILE A 207 -5.96 9.96 3.93
CA ILE A 207 -6.89 9.07 4.63
C ILE A 207 -6.94 9.40 6.12
N GLU A 208 -5.79 9.69 6.73
CA GLU A 208 -5.69 10.07 8.13
C GLU A 208 -6.32 11.45 8.40
N ASP A 209 -6.08 12.44 7.55
CA ASP A 209 -6.77 13.74 7.61
C ASP A 209 -8.30 13.58 7.49
N ALA A 210 -8.74 12.77 6.52
CA ALA A 210 -10.14 12.42 6.34
C ALA A 210 -10.78 11.78 7.58
N LYS A 211 -10.02 10.97 8.32
CA LYS A 211 -10.46 10.35 9.57
C LYS A 211 -10.67 11.40 10.65
N PHE A 212 -9.71 12.32 10.83
CA PHE A 212 -9.82 13.39 11.83
C PHE A 212 -10.99 14.33 11.52
N LYS A 213 -11.15 14.76 10.26
CA LYS A 213 -12.26 15.61 9.83
C LYS A 213 -13.62 15.00 10.14
N ARG A 214 -13.80 13.69 9.93
CA ARG A 214 -15.05 12.98 10.28
C ARG A 214 -15.30 12.96 11.79
N ARG A 215 -14.27 12.68 12.60
CA ARG A 215 -14.39 12.70 14.06
C ARG A 215 -14.77 14.08 14.58
N GLU A 216 -14.13 15.12 14.06
CA GLU A 216 -14.46 16.51 14.40
C GLU A 216 -15.89 16.87 13.99
N ALA A 217 -16.31 16.50 12.77
CA ALA A 217 -17.66 16.75 12.31
C ALA A 217 -18.72 16.05 13.18
N LEU A 218 -18.47 14.81 13.62
CA LEU A 218 -19.34 14.09 14.55
C LEU A 218 -19.38 14.74 15.94
N ALA A 219 -18.24 15.22 16.45
CA ALA A 219 -18.18 15.95 17.71
C ALA A 219 -18.93 17.29 17.64
N ASP A 220 -18.82 18.00 16.52
CA ASP A 220 -19.54 19.25 16.30
C ASP A 220 -21.03 19.03 16.09
N LEU A 221 -21.43 17.92 15.44
CA LEU A 221 -22.82 17.49 15.35
C LEU A 221 -23.41 17.27 16.75
N ALA A 222 -22.70 16.58 17.64
CA ALA A 222 -23.13 16.40 19.02
C ALA A 222 -23.34 17.74 19.74
N LYS A 223 -22.41 18.69 19.59
CA LYS A 223 -22.55 20.04 20.17
C LYS A 223 -23.70 20.83 19.56
N ALA A 224 -23.94 20.70 18.26
CA ALA A 224 -24.98 21.44 17.55
C ALA A 224 -26.38 21.03 18.04
N VAL A 225 -26.58 19.74 18.29
CA VAL A 225 -27.88 19.24 18.76
C VAL A 225 -28.06 19.42 20.28
N ALA A 226 -26.98 19.35 21.07
CA ALA A 226 -27.03 19.61 22.51
C ALA A 226 -27.38 21.06 22.88
N LYS A 227 -27.26 22.01 21.95
CA LYS A 227 -27.61 23.43 22.15
C LYS A 227 -29.11 23.73 21.98
N LYS A 228 -29.91 22.72 21.63
CA LYS A 228 -31.33 22.85 21.33
C LYS A 228 -32.18 22.49 22.54
#